data_AF-A0A9X4SJV8-F1
#
_entry.id   AF-A0A9X4SJV8-F1
#
_cell.length_a   1.000
_cell.length_b   1.000
_cell.length_c   1.000
_cell.angle_alpha   90.00
_cell.angle_beta   90.00
_cell.angle_gamma   90.00
#
_symmetry.space_group_name_H-M   'P 1'
#
loop_
_entity.id
_entity.type
_entity.pdbx_description
1 polymer ?
#
loop_
_entity_poly.entity_id
_entity_poly.type
_entity_poly.pdbx_seq_one_letter_code
_entity_poly.pdbx_strand_id
1 'polypeptide(L)'
;MDEFASAMGVKSQRTIVNWENGTIKLKEDKLQKIAKVLDVSVPYLTGFTNVKKYESQGFDTVEEFEKNRQNLLDEHKYNPHTGSELKQTFGSGKVLKNIEVIETDIRDRYKEVAKNLASDLSDENNEKWLEYGRLLIQEQNRKENLL
;
A
#
# COMPACT_ATOMS: atom_id res chain seq x y z
N MET A 1 20.50 -9.96 33.68
CA MET A 1 19.37 -9.39 32.92
C MET A 1 19.74 -9.46 31.46
N ASP A 2 18.83 -9.89 30.59
CA ASP A 2 19.09 -9.84 29.15
C ASP A 2 19.37 -8.40 28.72
N GLU A 3 20.47 -8.23 28.00
CA GLU A 3 20.99 -6.95 27.55
C GLU A 3 19.95 -6.22 26.67
N PHE A 4 19.20 -7.00 25.87
CA PHE A 4 18.10 -6.51 25.03
C PHE A 4 16.89 -6.04 25.84
N ALA A 5 16.43 -6.79 26.84
CA ALA A 5 15.31 -6.37 27.69
C ALA A 5 15.64 -5.07 28.46
N SER A 6 16.91 -4.95 28.88
CA SER A 6 17.44 -3.78 29.56
C SER A 6 17.51 -2.57 28.62
N ALA A 7 18.03 -2.76 27.39
CA ALA A 7 18.06 -1.74 26.34
C ALA A 7 16.65 -1.26 25.92
N MET A 8 15.66 -2.16 25.95
CA MET A 8 14.27 -1.85 25.64
C MET A 8 13.50 -1.19 26.80
N GLY A 9 14.11 -1.07 27.98
CA GLY A 9 13.48 -0.54 29.19
C GLY A 9 12.30 -1.39 29.67
N VAL A 10 12.42 -2.71 29.54
CA VAL A 10 11.38 -3.68 29.89
C VAL A 10 11.86 -4.50 31.08
N LYS A 11 10.99 -4.67 32.08
CA LYS A 11 11.36 -5.32 33.35
C LYS A 11 11.50 -6.85 33.26
N SER A 12 11.06 -7.47 32.17
CA SER A 12 11.01 -8.93 32.04
C SER A 12 11.28 -9.41 30.62
N GLN A 13 12.13 -10.43 30.50
CA GLN A 13 12.38 -11.16 29.26
C GLN A 13 11.12 -11.81 28.69
N ARG A 14 10.16 -12.17 29.56
CA ARG A 14 8.88 -12.73 29.16
C ARG A 14 8.08 -11.80 28.25
N THR A 15 8.22 -10.49 28.45
CA THR A 15 7.58 -9.49 27.58
C THR A 15 8.17 -9.53 26.17
N ILE A 16 9.48 -9.72 26.03
CA ILE A 16 10.14 -9.86 24.72
C ILE A 16 9.67 -11.13 24.03
N VAL A 17 9.65 -12.26 24.75
CA VAL A 17 9.18 -13.55 24.19
C VAL A 17 7.71 -13.45 23.75
N ASN A 18 6.86 -12.77 24.52
CA ASN A 18 5.46 -12.54 24.13
C ASN A 18 5.32 -11.66 22.88
N TRP A 19 6.28 -10.77 22.63
CA TRP A 19 6.33 -9.95 21.42
C TRP A 19 6.76 -10.77 20.20
N GLU A 20 7.81 -11.59 20.34
CA GLU A 20 8.29 -12.49 19.28
C GLU A 20 7.22 -13.50 18.87
N ASN A 21 6.48 -14.03 19.84
CA ASN A 21 5.39 -14.98 19.61
C ASN A 21 4.07 -14.30 19.18
N GLY A 22 4.03 -12.97 19.03
CA GLY A 22 2.83 -12.23 18.65
C GLY A 22 1.69 -12.30 19.67
N THR A 23 1.96 -12.78 20.90
CA THR A 23 0.95 -12.95 21.96
C THR A 23 0.49 -11.61 22.54
N ILE A 24 1.35 -10.58 22.45
CA ILE A 24 1.03 -9.20 22.83
C ILE A 24 1.35 -8.30 21.63
N LYS A 25 0.35 -7.53 21.17
CA LYS A 25 0.56 -6.52 20.13
C LYS A 25 1.52 -5.45 20.64
N LEU A 26 2.62 -5.26 19.91
CA LEU A 26 3.61 -4.24 20.21
C LEU A 26 3.00 -2.83 20.03
N LYS A 27 3.33 -1.92 20.94
CA LYS A 27 3.02 -0.50 20.76
C LYS A 27 4.03 0.16 19.84
N GLU A 28 3.61 1.21 19.16
CA GLU A 28 4.36 1.90 18.10
C GLU A 28 5.65 2.53 18.65
N ASP A 29 5.60 3.06 19.87
CA ASP A 29 6.75 3.64 20.57
C ASP A 29 7.85 2.61 20.85
N LYS A 30 7.46 1.36 21.11
CA LYS A 30 8.39 0.24 21.28
C LYS A 30 8.93 -0.23 19.94
N LEU A 31 8.11 -0.21 18.89
CA LEU A 31 8.49 -0.69 17.56
C LEU A 31 9.62 0.16 16.95
N GLN A 32 9.54 1.48 17.08
CA GLN A 32 10.65 2.38 16.71
C GLN A 32 11.91 2.15 17.55
N LYS A 33 11.77 1.88 18.86
CA LYS A 33 12.92 1.59 19.73
C LYS A 33 13.59 0.27 19.36
N ILE A 34 12.82 -0.78 19.07
CA ILE A 34 13.36 -2.07 18.60
C ILE A 34 14.14 -1.86 17.31
N ALA A 35 13.58 -1.10 16.35
CA ALA A 35 14.23 -0.78 15.08
C ALA A 35 15.61 -0.15 15.32
N LYS A 36 15.67 0.82 16.23
CA LYS A 36 16.91 1.52 16.59
C LYS A 36 17.93 0.61 17.30
N VAL A 37 17.49 -0.24 18.23
CA VAL A 37 18.39 -1.16 18.96
C VAL A 37 18.95 -2.24 18.05
N LEU A 38 18.15 -2.73 17.11
CA LEU A 38 18.54 -3.77 16.15
C LEU A 38 19.20 -3.22 14.89
N ASP A 39 19.35 -1.90 14.77
CA ASP A 39 19.91 -1.20 13.59
C ASP A 39 19.23 -1.61 12.26
N VAL A 40 17.90 -1.71 12.30
CA VAL A 40 17.04 -2.04 11.16
C VAL A 40 15.90 -1.02 10.99
N SER A 41 15.26 -1.02 9.83
CA SER A 41 14.11 -0.17 9.54
C SER A 41 12.82 -0.74 10.16
N VAL A 42 11.88 0.14 10.50
CA VAL A 42 10.53 -0.26 10.93
C VAL A 42 9.83 -1.16 9.89
N PRO A 43 9.85 -0.83 8.59
CA PRO A 43 9.28 -1.71 7.56
C PRO A 43 9.89 -3.12 7.54
N TYR A 44 11.19 -3.27 7.83
CA TYR A 44 11.82 -4.58 7.92
C TYR A 44 11.30 -5.39 9.11
N LEU A 45 11.17 -4.76 10.28
CA LEU A 45 10.63 -5.42 11.48
C LEU A 45 9.19 -5.88 11.32
N THR A 46 8.38 -5.14 10.56
CA THR A 46 6.99 -5.51 10.30
C THR A 46 6.85 -6.52 9.17
N GLY A 47 7.94 -6.98 8.55
CA GLY A 47 7.92 -7.88 7.40
C GLY A 47 7.41 -7.24 6.11
N PHE A 48 7.30 -5.91 6.06
CA PHE A 48 6.87 -5.19 4.86
C PHE A 48 7.95 -5.20 3.77
N THR A 49 9.22 -5.28 4.17
CA THR A 49 10.35 -5.37 3.26
C THR A 49 11.40 -6.32 3.78
N ASN A 50 12.14 -6.94 2.87
CA ASN A 50 13.33 -7.74 3.19
C ASN A 50 14.61 -6.89 3.30
N VAL A 51 14.51 -5.57 3.10
CA VAL A 51 15.63 -4.63 3.15
C VAL A 51 15.85 -4.13 4.58
N LYS A 52 16.93 -4.58 5.23
CA LYS A 52 17.27 -4.24 6.63
C LYS A 52 17.32 -2.75 6.91
N LYS A 53 17.96 -1.96 6.04
CA LYS A 53 18.08 -0.50 6.17
C LYS A 53 17.30 0.17 5.05
N TYR A 54 15.98 0.06 5.13
CA TYR A 54 15.09 0.80 4.24
C TYR A 54 15.22 2.29 4.57
N GLU A 55 15.78 3.07 3.65
CA GLU A 55 15.83 4.51 3.77
C GLU A 55 14.41 5.05 3.61
N SER A 56 13.86 5.63 4.68
CA SER A 56 12.65 6.40 4.57
C SER A 56 12.96 7.65 3.76
N GLN A 57 12.35 7.81 2.59
CA GLN A 57 12.35 9.09 1.89
C GLN A 57 11.72 10.15 2.80
N GLY A 58 12.54 11.10 3.23
CA GLY A 58 12.06 12.37 3.77
C GLY A 58 11.75 13.34 2.64
N PHE A 59 10.86 14.28 2.90
CA PHE A 59 10.54 15.37 1.97
C PHE A 59 10.76 16.68 2.72
N ASP A 60 11.44 17.63 2.07
CA ASP A 60 11.75 18.92 2.69
C ASP A 60 10.52 19.84 2.68
N THR A 61 9.60 19.60 1.76
CA THR A 61 8.37 20.39 1.59
C THR A 61 7.12 19.51 1.48
N VAL A 62 5.96 20.11 1.76
CA VAL A 62 4.66 19.43 1.62
C VAL A 62 4.34 19.19 0.14
N GLU A 63 4.73 20.11 -0.73
CA GLU A 63 4.53 20.04 -2.17
C GLU A 63 5.29 18.86 -2.78
N GLU A 64 6.55 18.63 -2.39
CA GLU A 64 7.33 17.48 -2.83
C GLU A 64 6.73 16.16 -2.35
N PHE A 65 6.31 16.11 -1.08
CA PHE A 65 5.61 14.96 -0.53
C PHE A 65 4.35 14.65 -1.35
N GLU A 66 3.51 15.66 -1.59
CA GLU A 66 2.24 15.48 -2.29
C GLU A 66 2.45 15.06 -3.76
N LYS A 67 3.42 15.66 -4.45
CA LYS A 67 3.78 15.25 -5.81
C LYS A 67 4.22 13.80 -5.87
N ASN A 68 5.11 13.39 -4.96
CA ASN A 68 5.57 12.01 -4.89
C ASN A 68 4.42 11.04 -4.54
N ARG A 69 3.54 11.45 -3.62
CA ARG A 69 2.35 10.68 -3.25
C ARG A 69 1.42 10.45 -4.44
N GLN A 70 1.18 11.48 -5.26
CA GLN A 70 0.36 11.37 -6.46
C GLN A 70 1.02 10.46 -7.51
N ASN A 71 2.32 10.61 -7.76
CA ASN A 71 3.03 9.73 -8.68
C ASN A 71 2.91 8.24 -8.29
N LEU A 72 3.05 7.92 -6.99
CA LEU A 72 2.87 6.55 -6.49
C LEU A 72 1.43 6.04 -6.71
N LEU A 73 0.43 6.89 -6.51
CA LEU A 73 -0.96 6.53 -6.79
C LEU A 73 -1.17 6.28 -8.28
N ASP A 74 -0.61 7.11 -9.14
CA ASP A 74 -0.73 6.99 -10.59
C ASP A 74 -0.01 5.74 -11.12
N GLU A 75 1.21 5.45 -10.64
CA GLU A 75 1.96 4.23 -10.99
C GLU A 75 1.19 2.96 -10.64
N HIS A 76 0.42 3.00 -9.55
CA HIS A 76 -0.36 1.87 -9.09
C HIS A 76 -1.83 1.91 -9.53
N LYS A 77 -2.30 2.99 -10.16
CA LYS A 77 -3.72 3.25 -10.46
C LYS A 77 -4.44 2.10 -11.16
N TYR A 78 -3.72 1.39 -12.04
CA TYR A 78 -4.24 0.25 -12.79
C TYR A 78 -3.58 -1.09 -12.45
N ASN A 79 -2.77 -1.15 -11.39
CA ASN A 79 -2.11 -2.39 -10.97
C ASN A 79 -3.01 -3.17 -10.01
N PRO A 80 -3.54 -4.35 -10.41
CA PRO A 80 -4.38 -5.16 -9.53
C PRO A 80 -3.58 -6.00 -8.52
N HIS A 81 -2.26 -6.09 -8.67
CA HIS A 81 -1.36 -6.88 -7.81
C HIS A 81 -0.52 -5.98 -6.89
N THR A 82 -1.04 -4.82 -6.51
CA THR A 82 -0.44 -4.06 -5.40
C THR A 82 -0.44 -4.94 -4.16
N GLY A 83 0.76 -5.11 -3.56
CA GLY A 83 0.94 -5.93 -2.37
C GLY A 83 0.29 -5.32 -1.13
N SER A 84 0.72 -5.77 0.05
CA SER A 84 0.21 -5.24 1.31
C SER A 84 0.53 -3.74 1.45
N GLU A 85 -0.38 -2.98 2.04
CA GLU A 85 -0.22 -1.56 2.32
C GLU A 85 0.11 -1.32 3.81
N LEU A 86 0.93 -0.32 4.10
CA LEU A 86 1.16 0.14 5.47
C LEU A 86 0.19 1.27 5.80
N LYS A 87 -0.84 0.97 6.59
CA LYS A 87 -1.74 1.98 7.11
C LYS A 87 -1.23 2.55 8.42
N GLN A 88 -1.06 3.87 8.43
CA GLN A 88 -0.65 4.63 9.61
C GLN A 88 -1.83 5.46 10.10
N THR A 89 -2.13 5.40 11.39
CA THR A 89 -3.13 6.29 12.02
C THR A 89 -2.44 7.26 12.97
N PHE A 90 -2.89 8.51 12.99
CA PHE A 90 -2.32 9.56 13.82
C PHE A 90 -3.35 10.07 14.82
N GLY A 91 -2.92 10.36 16.04
CA GLY A 91 -3.70 11.00 17.08
C GLY A 91 -3.51 12.51 17.14
N SER A 92 -4.05 13.13 18.19
CA SER A 92 -3.86 14.56 18.47
C SER A 92 -2.37 14.93 18.48
N GLY A 93 -2.03 16.05 17.83
CA GLY A 93 -0.64 16.50 17.68
C GLY A 93 0.17 15.74 16.63
N LYS A 94 -0.48 15.04 15.68
CA LYS A 94 0.18 14.26 14.61
C LYS A 94 1.09 13.12 15.13
N VAL A 95 0.84 12.66 16.35
CA VAL A 95 1.57 11.53 16.93
C VAL A 95 1.05 10.23 16.33
N LEU A 96 1.94 9.41 15.78
CA LEU A 96 1.61 8.09 15.25
C LEU A 96 1.00 7.22 16.36
N LYS A 97 -0.18 6.65 16.09
CA LYS A 97 -1.02 5.91 17.03
C LYS A 97 -1.18 4.43 16.69
N ASN A 98 -1.11 4.06 15.42
CA ASN A 98 -1.17 2.66 14.96
C ASN A 98 -0.44 2.56 13.62
N ILE A 99 0.33 1.49 13.43
CA ILE A 99 0.79 1.03 12.13
C ILE A 99 0.26 -0.39 11.95
N GLU A 100 -0.44 -0.63 10.85
CA GLU A 100 -0.91 -1.96 10.48
C GLU A 100 -0.59 -2.24 9.01
N VAL A 101 -0.10 -3.44 8.74
CA VAL A 101 -0.02 -3.97 7.38
C VAL A 101 -1.42 -4.46 7.02
N ILE A 102 -1.99 -3.91 5.96
CA ILE A 102 -3.28 -4.33 5.42
C ILE A 102 -3.04 -5.04 4.11
N GLU A 103 -3.53 -6.26 4.01
CA GLU A 103 -3.68 -6.93 2.72
C GLU A 103 -5.00 -6.47 2.11
N THR A 104 -4.91 -5.78 0.97
CA THR A 104 -6.09 -5.42 0.20
C THR A 104 -6.65 -6.69 -0.44
N ASP A 105 -7.95 -6.95 -0.25
CA ASP A 105 -8.61 -8.06 -0.93
C ASP A 105 -8.49 -7.87 -2.45
N ILE A 106 -8.02 -8.91 -3.14
CA ILE A 106 -7.72 -8.83 -4.57
C ILE A 106 -8.96 -8.43 -5.38
N ARG A 107 -10.17 -8.86 -4.99
CA ARG A 107 -11.41 -8.53 -5.70
C ARG A 107 -11.76 -7.06 -5.54
N ASP A 108 -11.59 -6.51 -4.34
CA ASP A 108 -11.85 -5.09 -4.11
C ASP A 108 -10.84 -4.23 -4.86
N ARG A 109 -9.59 -4.69 -4.97
CA ARG A 109 -8.60 -4.04 -5.83
C ARG A 109 -9.00 -4.06 -7.31
N TYR A 110 -9.46 -5.20 -7.82
CA TYR A 110 -9.96 -5.27 -9.20
C TYR A 110 -11.15 -4.35 -9.46
N LYS A 111 -12.07 -4.17 -8.49
CA LYS A 111 -13.17 -3.19 -8.61
C LYS A 111 -12.65 -1.77 -8.69
N GLU A 112 -11.66 -1.42 -7.89
CA GLU A 112 -11.05 -0.09 -7.89
C GLU A 112 -10.35 0.20 -9.23
N VAL A 113 -9.54 -0.75 -9.72
CA VAL A 113 -8.90 -0.65 -11.04
C VAL A 113 -9.93 -0.50 -12.16
N ALA A 114 -11.01 -1.29 -12.13
CA ALA A 114 -12.09 -1.18 -13.11
C ALA A 114 -12.79 0.18 -13.06
N LYS A 115 -13.01 0.72 -11.86
CA LYS A 115 -13.59 2.06 -11.68
C LYS A 115 -12.65 3.15 -12.19
N ASN A 116 -11.36 3.05 -11.92
CA ASN A 116 -10.34 3.98 -12.43
C ASN A 116 -10.34 3.96 -13.97
N LEU A 117 -10.24 2.77 -14.58
CA LEU A 117 -10.33 2.60 -16.03
C LEU A 117 -11.61 3.19 -16.61
N ALA A 118 -12.76 2.96 -15.97
CA ALA A 118 -14.04 3.52 -16.41
C ALA A 118 -14.10 5.05 -16.29
N SER A 119 -13.45 5.64 -15.27
CA SER A 119 -13.38 7.09 -15.11
C SER A 119 -12.41 7.77 -16.08
N ASP A 120 -11.36 7.07 -16.51
CA ASP A 120 -10.38 7.58 -17.48
C ASP A 120 -10.78 7.32 -18.94
N LEU A 121 -11.69 6.38 -19.18
CA LEU A 121 -12.44 6.28 -20.43
C LEU A 121 -13.38 7.49 -20.50
N SER A 122 -12.90 8.59 -21.06
CA SER A 122 -13.73 9.76 -21.36
C SER A 122 -14.96 9.37 -22.18
N ASP A 123 -16.03 10.15 -22.07
CA ASP A 123 -17.24 9.98 -22.90
C ASP A 123 -16.91 9.86 -24.39
N GLU A 124 -15.87 10.58 -24.85
CA GLU A 124 -15.35 10.54 -26.23
C GLU A 124 -14.78 9.16 -26.62
N ASN A 125 -14.11 8.46 -25.70
CA ASN A 125 -13.61 7.10 -25.97
C ASN A 125 -14.77 6.08 -25.98
N ASN A 126 -15.76 6.25 -25.10
CA ASN A 126 -16.96 5.42 -25.10
C ASN A 126 -17.75 5.58 -26.41
N GLU A 127 -17.89 6.80 -26.92
CA GLU A 127 -18.54 7.07 -28.22
C GLU A 127 -17.78 6.44 -29.39
N LYS A 128 -16.44 6.54 -29.42
CA LYS A 128 -15.59 5.90 -30.45
C LYS A 128 -15.68 4.37 -30.41
N TRP A 129 -15.71 3.77 -29.23
CA TRP A 129 -15.90 2.32 -29.07
C TRP A 129 -17.30 1.86 -29.52
N LEU A 130 -18.34 2.63 -29.22
CA LEU A 130 -19.69 2.37 -29.70
C LEU A 130 -19.80 2.51 -31.22
N GLU A 131 -19.13 3.50 -31.81
CA GLU A 131 -19.08 3.70 -33.26
C GLU A 131 -18.33 2.58 -33.97
N TYR A 132 -17.19 2.15 -33.43
CA TYR A 132 -16.45 1.01 -33.94
C TYR A 132 -17.29 -0.28 -33.89
N GLY A 133 -18.03 -0.51 -32.80
CA GLY A 133 -18.97 -1.62 -32.68
C GLY A 133 -20.08 -1.58 -33.74
N ARG A 134 -20.65 -0.39 -34.02
CA ARG A 134 -21.64 -0.21 -35.10
C ARG A 134 -21.08 -0.55 -36.48
N LEU A 135 -19.86 -0.09 -36.78
CA LEU A 135 -19.18 -0.36 -38.05
C LEU A 135 -18.88 -1.86 -38.25
N LEU A 136 -18.47 -2.57 -37.20
CA LEU A 136 -18.25 -4.02 -37.27
C LEU A 136 -19.53 -4.79 -37.59
N ILE A 137 -20.65 -4.45 -36.95
CA ILE A 137 -21.95 -5.07 -37.22
C ILE A 137 -22.40 -4.78 -38.66
N GLN A 138 -22.19 -3.56 -39.15
CA GLN A 138 -22.49 -3.22 -40.54
C GLN A 138 -21.67 -4.04 -41.54
N GLU A 139 -20.38 -4.22 -41.30
CA GLU A 139 -19.53 -5.05 -42.16
C GLU A 139 -19.88 -6.55 -42.10
N GLN A 140 -20.28 -7.06 -40.93
CA GLN A 140 -20.78 -8.43 -40.80
C GLN A 140 -22.07 -8.64 -41.61
N ASN A 141 -23.06 -7.76 -41.43
CA ASN A 141 -24.31 -7.81 -42.18
C ASN A 141 -24.09 -7.63 -43.69
N ARG A 142 -23.11 -6.80 -44.10
CA ARG A 142 -22.76 -6.65 -45.52
C ARG A 142 -22.19 -7.94 -46.10
N LYS A 143 -21.34 -8.65 -45.35
CA LYS A 143 -20.76 -9.92 -45.77
C LYS A 143 -21.80 -11.05 -45.84
N GLU A 144 -22.76 -11.08 -44.92
CA GLU A 144 -23.85 -12.06 -44.93
C GLU A 144 -24.82 -11.86 -46.10
N ASN A 145 -25.06 -10.60 -46.52
CA ASN A 145 -25.91 -10.30 -47.69
C ASN A 145 -25.21 -10.49 -49.05
N LEU A 146 -23.90 -10.80 -49.06
CA LEU A 146 -23.11 -11.08 -50.26
C LEU A 146 -22.88 -12.59 -50.50
N LEU A 147 -23.40 -13.43 -49.62
CA LEU A 147 -23.43 -14.90 -49.70
C LEU A 147 -24.84 -15.37 -50.12
#